data_AF-A0A957SJT4-F1
#
_entry.id   AF-A0A957SJT4-F1
#
_cell.length_a   1.000
_cell.length_b   1.000
_cell.length_c   1.000
_cell.angle_alpha   90.00
_cell.angle_beta   90.00
_cell.angle_gamma   90.00
#
_symmetry.space_group_name_H-M   'P 1'
#
loop_
_entity.id
_entity.type
_entity.pdbx_description
1 polymer ?
#
loop_
_entity_poly.entity_id
_entity_poly.type
_entity_poly.pdbx_seq_one_letter_code
_entity_poly.pdbx_strand_id
1 'polypeptide(L)'
;LRQVFAERRKEPRNDLITGLVHAEESGDTLSEDELFAMVILLIVAGHETTVNLIGNGALALLQHPEQLAKLKADPSLIEAAVEELLRYDGPVDRATMRFAAEDVELGGQLIQRGQAVAVALTSANRDPDQFAQPDEVDITRPDNRHLAFGFGVHYCVGAPLARMEGQIAINTLVQRLPNLRLTVPANELKWGTVPIIRGMKHMPVAWDVKA
;
A
#
# COMPACT_ATOMS: atom_id res chain seq x y z
N LEU A 1 23.02 -9.05 5.59
CA LEU A 1 23.21 -8.02 4.55
C LEU A 1 24.67 -7.74 4.20
N ARG A 2 25.57 -7.46 5.17
CA ARG A 2 27.01 -7.23 4.87
C ARG A 2 27.66 -8.31 4.00
N GLN A 3 27.39 -9.59 4.29
CA GLN A 3 27.85 -10.70 3.46
C GLN A 3 27.28 -10.64 2.03
N VAL A 4 25.99 -10.35 1.88
CA VAL A 4 25.32 -10.22 0.57
C VAL A 4 25.93 -9.07 -0.24
N PHE A 5 26.26 -7.95 0.40
CA PHE A 5 26.94 -6.83 -0.27
C PHE A 5 28.34 -7.22 -0.72
N ALA A 6 29.13 -7.87 0.15
CA ALA A 6 30.46 -8.37 -0.21
C ALA A 6 30.42 -9.39 -1.37
N GLU A 7 29.39 -10.25 -1.41
CA GLU A 7 29.15 -11.15 -2.53
C GLU A 7 28.81 -10.38 -3.81
N ARG A 8 27.91 -9.38 -3.77
CA ARG A 8 27.55 -8.57 -4.94
C ARG A 8 28.68 -7.68 -5.46
N ARG A 9 29.63 -7.27 -4.61
CA ARG A 9 30.88 -6.59 -5.03
C ARG A 9 31.80 -7.53 -5.82
N LYS A 10 31.93 -8.78 -5.39
CA LYS A 10 32.78 -9.78 -6.05
C LYS A 10 32.14 -10.37 -7.31
N GLU A 11 30.84 -10.62 -7.24
CA GLU A 11 30.05 -11.26 -8.29
C GLU A 11 28.76 -10.45 -8.53
N PRO A 12 28.84 -9.34 -9.30
CA PRO A 12 27.68 -8.53 -9.65
C PRO A 12 26.60 -9.34 -10.36
N ARG A 13 25.34 -9.03 -10.06
CA ARG A 13 24.16 -9.66 -10.68
C ARG A 13 23.24 -8.60 -11.28
N ASN A 14 22.29 -9.04 -12.10
CA ASN A 14 21.23 -8.16 -12.58
C ASN A 14 20.13 -8.01 -11.51
N ASP A 15 20.45 -7.35 -10.40
CA ASP A 15 19.52 -7.08 -9.30
C ASP A 15 19.72 -5.69 -8.68
N LEU A 16 18.71 -5.23 -7.92
CA LEU A 16 18.71 -3.92 -7.28
C LEU A 16 19.84 -3.77 -6.26
N ILE A 17 20.26 -4.86 -5.60
CA ILE A 17 21.32 -4.82 -4.59
C ILE A 17 22.66 -4.51 -5.27
N THR A 18 22.96 -5.12 -6.41
CA THR A 18 24.14 -4.76 -7.22
C THR A 18 24.09 -3.30 -7.65
N GLY A 19 22.93 -2.81 -8.08
CA GLY A 19 22.77 -1.38 -8.43
C GLY A 19 23.09 -0.44 -7.26
N LEU A 20 22.59 -0.75 -6.06
CA LEU A 20 22.84 0.06 -4.86
C LEU A 20 24.30 -0.05 -4.37
N VAL A 21 24.92 -1.22 -4.48
CA VAL A 21 26.34 -1.44 -4.15
C VAL A 21 27.24 -0.60 -5.05
N HIS A 22 26.99 -0.59 -6.37
CA HIS A 22 27.77 0.25 -7.29
C HIS A 22 27.59 1.75 -7.01
N ALA A 23 26.39 2.18 -6.60
CA ALA A 23 26.14 3.56 -6.21
C ALA A 23 26.94 3.96 -4.96
N GLU A 24 27.08 3.06 -3.99
CA GLU A 24 27.93 3.26 -2.82
C GLU A 24 29.42 3.34 -3.18
N GLU A 25 29.91 2.45 -4.05
CA GLU A 25 31.30 2.46 -4.52
C GLU A 25 31.68 3.72 -5.32
N SER A 26 30.70 4.40 -5.91
CA SER A 26 30.90 5.68 -6.60
C SER A 26 31.25 6.85 -5.65
N GLY A 27 31.14 6.67 -4.33
CA GLY A 27 31.68 7.56 -3.30
C GLY A 27 30.91 8.84 -3.03
N ASP A 28 30.14 9.35 -3.99
CA ASP A 28 29.40 10.62 -3.88
C ASP A 28 27.88 10.45 -3.70
N THR A 29 27.38 9.20 -3.67
CA THR A 29 25.93 8.92 -3.72
C THR A 29 25.36 8.26 -2.47
N LEU A 30 26.10 7.34 -1.84
CA LEU A 30 25.60 6.49 -0.74
C LEU A 30 26.76 6.02 0.13
N SER A 31 26.61 6.06 1.46
CA SER A 31 27.50 5.39 2.41
C SER A 31 27.07 3.93 2.66
N GLU A 32 27.93 3.11 3.28
CA GLU A 32 27.59 1.72 3.64
C GLU A 32 26.37 1.64 4.59
N ASP A 33 26.24 2.58 5.52
CA ASP A 33 25.10 2.64 6.44
C ASP A 33 23.82 3.06 5.71
N GLU A 34 23.90 4.00 4.76
CA GLU A 34 22.76 4.37 3.92
C GLU A 34 22.36 3.26 2.95
N LEU A 35 23.32 2.48 2.44
CA LEU A 35 23.06 1.25 1.67
C LEU A 35 22.26 0.25 2.48
N PHE A 36 22.69 -0.01 3.71
CA PHE A 36 21.99 -0.91 4.61
C PHE A 36 20.57 -0.40 4.90
N ALA A 37 20.43 0.88 5.24
CA ALA A 37 19.15 1.51 5.52
C ALA A 37 18.21 1.45 4.32
N MET A 38 18.71 1.71 3.11
CA MET A 38 17.93 1.67 1.87
C MET A 38 17.40 0.26 1.58
N VAL A 39 18.25 -0.76 1.71
CA VAL A 39 17.81 -2.15 1.48
C VAL A 39 16.75 -2.57 2.50
N ILE A 40 16.91 -2.22 3.77
CA ILE A 40 15.90 -2.49 4.80
C ILE A 40 14.60 -1.74 4.51
N LEU A 41 14.68 -0.45 4.16
CA LEU A 41 13.52 0.36 3.79
C LEU A 41 12.73 -0.30 2.66
N LEU A 42 13.40 -0.72 1.59
CA LEU A 42 12.75 -1.35 0.44
C LEU A 42 12.10 -2.69 0.77
N ILE A 43 12.75 -3.51 1.62
CA ILE A 43 12.19 -4.79 2.07
C ILE A 43 10.93 -4.57 2.90
N VAL A 44 10.99 -3.68 3.90
CA VAL A 44 9.86 -3.45 4.82
C VAL A 44 8.71 -2.77 4.07
N ALA A 45 9.01 -1.71 3.31
CA ALA A 45 8.01 -0.98 2.55
C ALA A 45 7.35 -1.85 1.47
N GLY A 46 8.12 -2.70 0.78
CA GLY A 46 7.61 -3.57 -0.28
C GLY A 46 6.90 -4.84 0.22
N HIS A 47 7.13 -5.27 1.47
CA HIS A 47 6.50 -6.47 2.00
C HIS A 47 5.19 -6.16 2.74
N GLU A 48 5.25 -5.37 3.81
CA GLU A 48 4.10 -5.21 4.69
C GLU A 48 2.95 -4.45 4.01
N THR A 49 3.27 -3.46 3.17
CA THR A 49 2.21 -2.64 2.53
C THR A 49 1.46 -3.43 1.47
N THR A 50 2.13 -4.20 0.61
CA THR A 50 1.46 -5.02 -0.41
C THR A 50 0.62 -6.13 0.23
N VAL A 51 1.13 -6.82 1.25
CA VAL A 51 0.36 -7.86 1.97
C VAL A 51 -0.96 -7.28 2.48
N ASN A 52 -0.91 -6.07 3.05
CA ASN A 52 -2.09 -5.42 3.59
C ASN A 52 -3.01 -4.81 2.52
N LEU A 53 -2.48 -4.34 1.37
CA LEU A 53 -3.29 -3.99 0.21
C LEU A 53 -4.13 -5.20 -0.24
N ILE A 54 -3.49 -6.36 -0.41
CA ILE A 54 -4.17 -7.58 -0.88
C ILE A 54 -5.18 -8.04 0.17
N GLY A 55 -4.79 -8.08 1.45
CA GLY A 55 -5.67 -8.50 2.54
C GLY A 55 -6.89 -7.60 2.71
N ASN A 56 -6.67 -6.29 2.85
CA ASN A 56 -7.76 -5.31 3.03
C ASN A 56 -8.64 -5.24 1.77
N GLY A 57 -8.03 -5.29 0.58
CA GLY A 57 -8.75 -5.30 -0.68
C GLY A 57 -9.66 -6.53 -0.84
N ALA A 58 -9.16 -7.71 -0.49
CA ALA A 58 -9.95 -8.94 -0.46
C ALA A 58 -11.10 -8.85 0.56
N LEU A 59 -10.83 -8.34 1.78
CA LEU A 59 -11.86 -8.13 2.79
C LEU A 59 -12.96 -7.18 2.29
N ALA A 60 -12.57 -6.04 1.72
CA ALA A 60 -13.51 -5.05 1.20
C ALA A 60 -14.43 -5.67 0.13
N LEU A 61 -13.89 -6.43 -0.82
CA LEU A 61 -14.70 -7.14 -1.82
C LEU A 61 -15.63 -8.20 -1.19
N LEU A 62 -15.17 -8.94 -0.18
CA LEU A 62 -16.01 -9.93 0.53
C LEU A 62 -17.15 -9.28 1.33
N GLN A 63 -16.98 -8.03 1.76
CA GLN A 63 -18.03 -7.25 2.43
C GLN A 63 -18.99 -6.55 1.44
N HIS A 64 -18.60 -6.46 0.16
CA HIS A 64 -19.36 -5.81 -0.92
C HIS A 64 -19.60 -6.82 -2.07
N PRO A 65 -20.45 -7.83 -1.87
CA PRO A 65 -20.64 -8.95 -2.80
C PRO A 65 -21.07 -8.49 -4.20
N GLU A 66 -21.75 -7.35 -4.32
CA GLU A 66 -22.11 -6.72 -5.59
C GLU A 66 -20.88 -6.23 -6.38
N GLN A 67 -19.90 -5.62 -5.70
CA GLN A 67 -18.65 -5.18 -6.33
C GLN A 67 -17.78 -6.39 -6.68
N LEU A 68 -17.73 -7.40 -5.80
CA LEU A 68 -17.07 -8.68 -6.09
C LEU A 68 -17.68 -9.38 -7.32
N ALA A 69 -19.00 -9.40 -7.43
CA ALA A 69 -19.70 -9.99 -8.57
C ALA A 69 -19.40 -9.24 -9.88
N LYS A 70 -19.35 -7.90 -9.85
CA LYS A 70 -18.93 -7.07 -10.99
C LYS A 70 -17.51 -7.41 -11.45
N LEU A 71 -16.53 -7.40 -10.54
CA LEU A 71 -15.14 -7.72 -10.87
C LEU A 71 -14.98 -9.17 -11.36
N LYS A 72 -15.79 -10.09 -10.84
CA LYS A 72 -15.81 -11.48 -11.31
C LYS A 72 -16.32 -11.59 -12.74
N ALA A 73 -17.38 -10.85 -13.07
CA ALA A 73 -18.00 -10.83 -14.39
C ALA A 73 -17.14 -10.10 -15.44
N ASP A 74 -16.43 -9.06 -15.03
CA ASP A 74 -15.55 -8.28 -15.88
C ASP A 74 -14.16 -8.08 -15.24
N PRO A 75 -13.19 -8.98 -15.52
CA PRO A 75 -11.83 -8.86 -15.02
C PRO A 75 -11.07 -7.61 -15.52
N SER A 76 -11.56 -6.92 -16.56
CA SER A 76 -10.91 -5.71 -17.07
C SER A 76 -11.01 -4.54 -16.08
N LEU A 77 -11.94 -4.62 -15.12
CA LEU A 77 -12.10 -3.63 -14.04
C LEU A 77 -10.98 -3.68 -12.98
N ILE A 78 -10.06 -4.64 -13.05
CA ILE A 78 -9.07 -4.86 -11.98
C ILE A 78 -8.18 -3.64 -11.71
N GLU A 79 -7.80 -2.88 -12.73
CA GLU A 79 -6.95 -1.70 -12.56
C GLU A 79 -7.68 -0.64 -11.72
N ALA A 80 -8.92 -0.31 -12.11
CA ALA A 80 -9.76 0.63 -11.37
C ALA A 80 -10.13 0.12 -9.97
N ALA A 81 -10.40 -1.18 -9.85
CA ALA A 81 -10.68 -1.81 -8.56
C ALA A 81 -9.52 -1.66 -7.58
N VAL A 82 -8.28 -1.87 -8.01
CA VAL A 82 -7.10 -1.72 -7.13
C VAL A 82 -6.95 -0.28 -6.63
N GLU A 83 -7.16 0.72 -7.49
CA GLU A 83 -7.13 2.12 -7.04
C GLU A 83 -8.26 2.42 -6.05
N GLU A 84 -9.46 1.87 -6.24
CA GLU A 84 -10.58 2.04 -5.29
C GLU A 84 -10.28 1.37 -3.95
N LEU A 85 -9.71 0.17 -3.95
CA LEU A 85 -9.35 -0.55 -2.73
C LEU A 85 -8.23 0.17 -1.96
N LEU A 86 -7.26 0.75 -2.67
CA LEU A 86 -6.23 1.62 -2.10
C LEU A 86 -6.82 2.88 -1.46
N ARG A 87 -7.79 3.52 -2.12
CA ARG A 87 -8.52 4.66 -1.55
C ARG A 87 -9.28 4.24 -0.29
N TYR A 88 -10.06 3.18 -0.39
CA TYR A 88 -11.06 2.81 0.60
C TYR A 88 -10.45 2.30 1.93
N ASP A 89 -9.53 1.33 1.89
CA ASP A 89 -8.86 0.79 3.10
C ASP A 89 -7.41 0.39 2.77
N GLY A 90 -6.67 1.35 2.19
CA GLY A 90 -5.25 1.20 1.86
C GLY A 90 -4.37 0.86 3.07
N PRO A 91 -3.16 0.32 2.83
CA PRO A 91 -2.33 -0.26 3.89
C PRO A 91 -1.65 0.76 4.81
N VAL A 92 -1.71 2.05 4.49
CA VAL A 92 -1.03 3.14 5.21
C VAL A 92 -2.05 4.19 5.62
N ASP A 93 -2.23 4.41 6.93
CA ASP A 93 -3.27 5.32 7.44
C ASP A 93 -2.87 6.81 7.38
N ARG A 94 -1.58 7.09 7.54
CA ARG A 94 -1.01 8.44 7.58
C ARG A 94 0.42 8.47 7.03
N ALA A 95 0.83 9.62 6.52
CA ALA A 95 2.22 9.82 6.09
C ALA A 95 3.18 9.77 7.29
N THR A 96 4.47 9.57 7.01
CA THR A 96 5.51 9.79 8.03
C THR A 96 5.42 11.21 8.58
N MET A 97 5.80 11.41 9.84
CA MET A 97 5.72 12.72 10.49
C MET A 97 6.43 13.79 9.65
N ARG A 98 5.78 14.93 9.47
CA ARG A 98 6.38 16.14 8.90
C ARG A 98 6.66 17.13 10.02
N PHE A 99 7.67 17.97 9.83
CA PHE A 99 8.00 19.05 10.76
C PHE A 99 8.06 20.34 9.98
N ALA A 100 7.37 21.38 10.46
CA ALA A 100 7.34 22.66 9.79
C ALA A 100 8.74 23.31 9.82
N ALA A 101 9.31 23.61 8.65
CA ALA A 101 10.63 24.25 8.56
C ALA A 101 10.56 25.75 8.90
N GLU A 102 9.39 26.34 8.70
CA GLU A 102 9.01 27.72 8.97
C GLU A 102 7.54 27.78 9.40
N ASP A 103 7.06 28.95 9.78
CA ASP A 103 5.65 29.15 10.11
C ASP A 103 4.79 29.04 8.83
N VAL A 104 3.71 28.26 8.88
CA VAL A 104 2.82 27.97 7.74
C VAL A 104 1.37 28.17 8.14
N GLU A 105 0.63 29.00 7.39
CA GLU A 105 -0.83 29.08 7.51
C GLU A 105 -1.50 28.00 6.64
N LEU A 106 -2.31 27.14 7.24
CA LEU A 106 -3.05 26.09 6.54
C LEU A 106 -4.46 25.98 7.13
N GLY A 107 -5.49 26.07 6.27
CA GLY A 107 -6.89 25.96 6.72
C GLY A 107 -7.28 26.99 7.78
N GLY A 108 -6.68 28.19 7.74
CA GLY A 108 -6.90 29.24 8.75
C GLY A 108 -6.22 28.98 10.10
N GLN A 109 -5.35 27.98 10.20
CA GLN A 109 -4.56 27.69 11.40
C GLN A 109 -3.07 27.94 11.14
N LEU A 110 -2.38 28.53 12.12
CA LEU A 110 -0.93 28.73 12.07
C LEU A 110 -0.21 27.50 12.63
N ILE A 111 0.56 26.82 11.79
CA ILE A 111 1.50 25.76 12.16
C ILE A 111 2.86 26.42 12.35
N GLN A 112 3.35 26.46 13.57
CA GLN A 112 4.62 27.11 13.90
C GLN A 112 5.81 26.25 13.50
N ARG A 113 6.93 26.89 13.19
CA ARG A 113 8.22 26.23 12.95
C ARG A 113 8.54 25.19 14.03
N GLY A 114 8.93 24.01 13.59
CA GLY A 114 9.28 22.87 14.44
C GLY A 114 8.10 22.04 14.92
N GLN A 115 6.85 22.50 14.74
CA GLN A 115 5.68 21.69 15.06
C GLN A 115 5.58 20.47 14.16
N ALA A 116 5.16 19.36 14.76
CA ALA A 116 4.99 18.09 14.08
C ALA A 116 3.58 17.99 13.47
N VAL A 117 3.50 17.57 12.21
CA VAL A 117 2.26 17.42 11.45
C VAL A 117 2.11 15.97 11.02
N ALA A 118 0.98 15.36 11.39
CA ALA A 118 0.58 14.05 10.93
C ALA A 118 -0.48 14.19 9.84
N VAL A 119 -0.18 13.75 8.62
CA VAL A 119 -1.11 13.82 7.48
C VAL A 119 -1.89 12.52 7.39
N ALA A 120 -3.17 12.55 7.80
CA ALA A 120 -4.06 11.39 7.76
C ALA A 120 -4.53 11.11 6.32
N LEU A 121 -3.85 10.18 5.65
CA LEU A 121 -4.12 9.82 4.25
C LEU A 121 -5.49 9.15 4.11
N THR A 122 -5.87 8.30 5.06
CA THR A 122 -7.18 7.65 5.08
C THR A 122 -8.31 8.65 5.21
N SER A 123 -8.15 9.69 6.04
CA SER A 123 -9.14 10.77 6.15
C SER A 123 -9.28 11.53 4.83
N ALA A 124 -8.17 11.88 4.18
CA ALA A 124 -8.21 12.56 2.89
C ALA A 124 -8.82 11.69 1.77
N ASN A 125 -8.63 10.37 1.83
CA ASN A 125 -9.26 9.42 0.92
C ASN A 125 -10.78 9.25 1.14
N ARG A 126 -11.32 9.83 2.23
CA ARG A 126 -12.75 9.88 2.55
C ARG A 126 -13.33 11.30 2.47
N ASP A 127 -12.61 12.24 1.87
CA ASP A 127 -13.05 13.62 1.73
C ASP A 127 -14.29 13.72 0.80
N PRO A 128 -15.46 14.19 1.28
CA PRO A 128 -16.67 14.31 0.47
C PRO A 128 -16.58 15.39 -0.62
N ASP A 129 -15.65 16.36 -0.50
CA ASP A 129 -15.43 17.37 -1.54
C ASP A 129 -14.69 16.78 -2.75
N GLN A 130 -13.95 15.68 -2.55
CA GLN A 130 -13.21 14.96 -3.60
C GLN A 130 -13.92 13.68 -4.06
N PHE A 131 -14.63 12.97 -3.17
CA PHE A 131 -15.27 11.70 -3.48
C PHE A 131 -16.75 11.71 -3.09
N ALA A 132 -17.65 11.60 -4.07
CA ALA A 132 -19.07 11.37 -3.79
C ALA A 132 -19.27 10.02 -3.07
N GLN A 133 -20.07 9.98 -2.01
CA GLN A 133 -20.24 8.78 -1.16
C GLN A 133 -18.88 8.17 -0.76
N PRO A 134 -18.05 8.91 -0.01
CA PRO A 134 -16.66 8.53 0.25
C PRO A 134 -16.52 7.22 1.03
N ASP A 135 -17.53 6.86 1.82
CA ASP A 135 -17.58 5.65 2.64
C ASP A 135 -18.12 4.42 1.91
N GLU A 136 -18.44 4.52 0.61
CA GLU A 136 -18.87 3.40 -0.21
C GLU A 136 -17.71 2.90 -1.10
N VAL A 137 -17.64 1.58 -1.29
CA VAL A 137 -16.75 0.95 -2.28
C VAL A 137 -17.43 0.95 -3.64
N ASP A 138 -16.82 1.62 -4.61
CA ASP A 138 -17.21 1.56 -6.01
C ASP A 138 -16.01 1.33 -6.92
N ILE A 139 -15.82 0.10 -7.39
CA ILE A 139 -14.69 -0.26 -8.27
C ILE A 139 -14.78 0.39 -9.66
N THR A 140 -15.91 1.05 -9.95
CA THR A 140 -16.15 1.80 -11.19
C THR A 140 -16.09 3.31 -11.00
N ARG A 141 -15.66 3.78 -9.82
CA ARG A 141 -15.58 5.20 -9.46
C ARG A 141 -14.74 5.98 -10.48
N PRO A 142 -15.27 7.06 -11.07
CA PRO A 142 -14.50 7.95 -11.94
C PRO A 142 -13.52 8.81 -11.13
N ASP A 143 -12.42 9.23 -11.76
CA ASP A 143 -11.46 10.22 -11.22
C ASP A 143 -10.95 9.93 -9.80
N ASN A 144 -10.50 8.69 -9.57
CA ASN A 144 -10.02 8.21 -8.28
C ASN A 144 -8.61 8.73 -7.90
N ARG A 145 -8.50 10.03 -7.62
CA ARG A 145 -7.25 10.71 -7.23
C ARG A 145 -6.95 10.54 -5.73
N HIS A 146 -6.80 9.29 -5.29
CA HIS A 146 -6.50 8.96 -3.90
C HIS A 146 -5.04 9.25 -3.51
N LEU A 147 -4.78 9.34 -2.21
CA LEU A 147 -3.47 9.63 -1.61
C LEU A 147 -2.84 8.43 -0.90
N ALA A 148 -3.30 7.21 -1.18
CA ALA A 148 -2.77 5.98 -0.55
C ALA A 148 -1.26 5.76 -0.79
N PHE A 149 -0.72 6.31 -1.88
CA PHE A 149 0.72 6.31 -2.18
C PHE A 149 1.44 7.61 -1.78
N GLY A 150 0.76 8.50 -1.05
CA GLY A 150 1.25 9.84 -0.76
C GLY A 150 1.24 10.76 -1.97
N PHE A 151 1.98 11.87 -1.88
CA PHE A 151 2.08 12.89 -2.93
C PHE A 151 3.42 13.63 -2.86
N GLY A 152 3.86 14.19 -3.99
CA GLY A 152 5.06 15.03 -4.09
C GLY A 152 6.37 14.22 -4.14
N VAL A 153 7.46 14.82 -3.64
CA VAL A 153 8.82 14.23 -3.72
C VAL A 153 8.98 12.91 -2.96
N HIS A 154 8.07 12.61 -2.04
CA HIS A 154 8.03 11.35 -1.29
C HIS A 154 6.89 10.43 -1.76
N TYR A 155 6.39 10.61 -3.00
CA TYR A 155 5.46 9.68 -3.61
C TYR A 155 6.06 8.26 -3.62
N CYS A 156 5.23 7.26 -3.35
CA CYS A 156 5.67 5.88 -3.18
C CYS A 156 6.46 5.38 -4.40
N VAL A 157 7.74 5.10 -4.20
CA VAL A 157 8.63 4.53 -5.23
C VAL A 157 8.16 3.14 -5.71
N GLY A 158 7.48 2.40 -4.83
CA GLY A 158 6.94 1.07 -5.11
C GLY A 158 5.55 1.07 -5.74
N ALA A 159 4.93 2.22 -5.99
CA ALA A 159 3.53 2.27 -6.45
C ALA A 159 3.25 1.43 -7.71
N PRO A 160 4.10 1.43 -8.76
CA PRO A 160 3.88 0.58 -9.93
C PRO A 160 3.92 -0.92 -9.60
N LEU A 161 4.83 -1.33 -8.72
CA LEU A 161 4.96 -2.73 -8.30
C LEU A 161 3.76 -3.15 -7.42
N ALA A 162 3.40 -2.34 -6.43
CA ALA A 162 2.25 -2.62 -5.56
C ALA A 162 0.93 -2.73 -6.35
N ARG A 163 0.74 -1.90 -7.37
CA ARG A 163 -0.39 -2.01 -8.31
C ARG A 163 -0.37 -3.34 -9.05
N MET A 164 0.75 -3.68 -9.67
CA MET A 164 0.90 -4.95 -10.39
C MET A 164 0.62 -6.16 -9.49
N GLU A 165 1.21 -6.18 -8.29
CA GLU A 165 1.02 -7.25 -7.31
C GLU A 165 -0.45 -7.33 -6.85
N GLY A 166 -1.05 -6.18 -6.51
CA GLY A 166 -2.46 -6.10 -6.12
C GLY A 166 -3.39 -6.60 -7.21
N GLN A 167 -3.18 -6.17 -8.46
CA GLN A 167 -3.98 -6.58 -9.62
C GLN A 167 -3.89 -8.10 -9.83
N ILE A 168 -2.66 -8.65 -9.86
CA ILE A 168 -2.44 -10.09 -10.06
C ILE A 168 -3.07 -10.88 -8.92
N ALA A 169 -2.78 -10.52 -7.67
CA ALA A 169 -3.22 -11.28 -6.50
C ALA A 169 -4.74 -11.24 -6.35
N ILE A 170 -5.35 -10.05 -6.35
CA ILE A 170 -6.79 -9.88 -6.15
C ILE A 170 -7.56 -10.54 -7.30
N ASN A 171 -7.18 -10.31 -8.56
CA ASN A 171 -7.85 -10.95 -9.69
C ASN A 171 -7.70 -12.48 -9.62
N THR A 172 -6.52 -12.99 -9.25
CA THR A 172 -6.32 -14.44 -9.08
C THR A 172 -7.25 -15.01 -8.00
N LEU A 173 -7.36 -14.35 -6.84
CA LEU A 173 -8.26 -14.78 -5.77
C LEU A 173 -9.72 -14.83 -6.25
N VAL A 174 -10.20 -13.75 -6.86
CA VAL A 174 -11.59 -13.61 -7.34
C VAL A 174 -11.93 -14.63 -8.43
N GLN A 175 -11.01 -14.86 -9.37
CA GLN A 175 -11.25 -15.73 -10.53
C GLN A 175 -11.03 -17.21 -10.23
N ARG A 176 -10.07 -17.55 -9.35
CA ARG A 176 -9.67 -18.95 -9.13
C ARG A 176 -10.34 -19.61 -7.94
N LEU A 177 -10.74 -18.85 -6.90
CA LEU A 177 -11.32 -19.40 -5.68
C LEU A 177 -12.86 -19.31 -5.73
N PRO A 178 -13.57 -20.38 -6.10
CA PRO A 178 -15.02 -20.34 -6.17
C PRO A 178 -15.62 -20.18 -4.77
N ASN A 179 -16.58 -19.29 -4.63
CA ASN A 179 -17.29 -19.05 -3.38
C ASN A 179 -16.33 -18.75 -2.19
N LEU A 180 -15.27 -17.98 -2.47
CA LEU A 180 -14.37 -17.45 -1.46
C LEU A 180 -15.17 -16.63 -0.44
N ARG A 181 -15.00 -16.95 0.85
CA ARG A 181 -15.74 -16.34 1.95
C ARG A 181 -14.92 -16.35 3.24
N LEU A 182 -15.21 -15.42 4.15
CA LEU A 182 -14.68 -15.48 5.51
C LEU A 182 -15.26 -16.69 6.26
N THR A 183 -14.47 -17.33 7.11
CA THR A 183 -14.94 -18.38 8.03
C THR A 183 -15.34 -17.86 9.40
N VAL A 184 -15.18 -16.55 9.62
CA VAL A 184 -15.57 -15.82 10.82
C VAL A 184 -16.29 -14.52 10.43
N PRO A 185 -17.17 -13.97 11.26
CA PRO A 185 -17.72 -12.64 11.06
C PRO A 185 -16.62 -11.57 10.91
N ALA A 186 -16.83 -10.58 10.05
CA ALA A 186 -15.82 -9.55 9.77
C ALA A 186 -15.45 -8.70 11.00
N ASN A 187 -16.37 -8.53 11.95
CA ASN A 187 -16.13 -7.82 13.21
C ASN A 187 -15.27 -8.61 14.22
N GLU A 188 -15.01 -9.90 13.98
CA GLU A 188 -14.10 -10.72 14.79
C GLU A 188 -12.65 -10.68 14.29
N LEU A 189 -12.41 -10.06 13.13
CA LEU A 189 -11.06 -9.92 12.57
C LEU A 189 -10.20 -9.02 13.46
N LYS A 190 -8.98 -9.49 13.73
CA LYS A 190 -8.02 -8.77 14.58
C LYS A 190 -7.05 -7.98 13.73
N TRP A 191 -6.95 -6.70 14.02
CA TRP A 191 -6.02 -5.79 13.36
C TRP A 191 -4.65 -5.81 14.04
N GLY A 192 -3.62 -5.55 13.24
CA GLY A 192 -2.26 -5.33 13.68
C GLY A 192 -2.15 -4.07 14.53
N THR A 193 -1.06 -3.97 15.29
CA THR A 193 -0.77 -2.83 16.17
C THR A 193 0.44 -2.04 15.71
N VAL A 194 0.96 -2.35 14.51
CA VAL A 194 2.08 -1.63 13.90
C VAL A 194 1.59 -0.22 13.60
N PRO A 195 2.22 0.83 14.17
CA PRO A 195 1.83 2.20 13.87
C PRO A 195 1.90 2.47 12.37
N ILE A 196 0.99 3.30 11.85
CA ILE A 196 0.91 3.69 10.42
C ILE A 196 0.33 2.59 9.51
N ILE A 197 0.59 1.32 9.80
CA ILE A 197 0.15 0.20 8.97
C ILE A 197 -1.25 -0.26 9.34
N ARG A 198 -2.13 -0.29 8.34
CA ARG A 198 -3.49 -0.78 8.42
C ARG A 198 -3.55 -2.20 7.87
N GLY A 199 -3.51 -3.19 8.76
CA GLY A 199 -3.40 -4.59 8.34
C GLY A 199 -4.02 -5.58 9.33
N MET A 200 -4.59 -6.67 8.81
CA MET A 200 -5.12 -7.75 9.65
C MET A 200 -4.00 -8.69 10.10
N LYS A 201 -4.10 -9.22 11.32
CA LYS A 201 -3.20 -10.29 11.79
C LYS A 201 -3.44 -11.60 11.04
N HIS A 202 -4.72 -11.92 10.80
CA HIS A 202 -5.16 -13.11 10.08
C HIS A 202 -6.51 -12.83 9.40
N MET A 203 -6.73 -13.41 8.23
CA MET A 203 -8.02 -13.40 7.53
C MET A 203 -8.43 -14.85 7.23
N PRO A 204 -9.15 -15.52 8.16
CA PRO A 204 -9.60 -16.89 7.95
C PRO A 204 -10.62 -16.98 6.81
N VAL A 205 -10.32 -17.77 5.78
CA VAL A 205 -11.16 -17.93 4.58
C VAL A 205 -11.38 -19.39 4.22
N ALA A 206 -12.48 -19.65 3.51
CA ALA A 206 -12.77 -20.92 2.86
C ALA A 206 -13.26 -20.67 1.43
N TRP A 207 -13.11 -21.67 0.57
CA TRP A 207 -13.61 -21.70 -0.80
C TRP A 207 -14.04 -23.13 -1.14
N ASP A 208 -14.81 -23.28 -2.20
CA ASP A 208 -15.30 -24.59 -2.60
C ASP A 208 -14.22 -25.34 -3.41
N VAL A 209 -14.05 -26.63 -3.16
CA VAL A 209 -13.11 -27.45 -3.95
C VAL A 209 -13.76 -27.73 -5.30
N LYS A 210 -13.10 -27.37 -6.40
CA LYS A 210 -13.56 -27.77 -7.74
C LYS A 210 -13.52 -29.30 -7.81
N ALA A 211 -14.67 -29.92 -8.08
CA ALA A 211 -14.77 -31.36 -8.35
C ALA A 211 -13.97 -31.76 -9.60
#